data_AF-A0A090X9Y8-F1
#
_entry.id   AF-A0A090X9Y8-F1
#
_cell.length_a   1.000
_cell.length_b   1.000
_cell.length_c   1.000
_cell.angle_alpha   90.00
_cell.angle_beta   90.00
_cell.angle_gamma   90.00
#
_symmetry.space_group_name_H-M   'P 1'
#
loop_
_entity.id
_entity.type
_entity.pdbx_description
1 polymer ?
#
loop_
_entity_poly.entity_id
_entity_poly.type
_entity_poly.pdbx_seq_one_letter_code
_entity_poly.pdbx_strand_id
1 'polypeptide(L)'
;LDAEELDGELFTLFKAKLADVFKHVDGSFYPTYEPEIKAILKALLYGFTVWDCGSTVGQRLLGLEYFAGRGTVQRASRAQILALVSLGTLLPWLRERCLGVGLRRLPYHRRCQVERGLGHLETAVRVASAANFVLFLLRGTYCSLSARLTGVISGHAQRPMIREVQFDFMNRELLWHGLAEFAGFLLPLVNVYPAKNFAVQKLLHRNDVSETHLTRGHRAISSIVASALEHPTQPRRDRL
;
A
#
# COMPACT_ATOMS: atom_id res chain seq x y z
N LEU A 1 -13.36 6.32 -1.50
CA LEU A 1 -13.48 6.76 -0.10
C LEU A 1 -12.10 7.05 0.46
N ASP A 2 -11.22 6.05 0.56
CA ASP A 2 -9.85 6.23 1.04
C ASP A 2 -9.07 7.33 0.28
N ALA A 3 -9.15 7.32 -1.07
CA ALA A 3 -8.56 8.37 -1.90
C ALA A 3 -9.04 9.79 -1.57
N GLU A 4 -10.32 9.93 -1.21
CA GLU A 4 -10.96 11.22 -0.93
C GLU A 4 -10.60 11.73 0.47
N GLU A 5 -10.47 10.81 1.43
CA GLU A 5 -9.96 11.11 2.78
C GLU A 5 -8.50 11.57 2.69
N LEU A 6 -7.66 10.85 1.93
CA LEU A 6 -6.25 11.19 1.74
C LEU A 6 -6.07 12.55 1.07
N ASP A 7 -6.89 12.88 0.08
CA ASP A 7 -6.93 14.22 -0.52
C ASP A 7 -7.32 15.30 0.52
N GLY A 8 -8.26 14.98 1.41
CA GLY A 8 -8.68 15.83 2.51
C GLY A 8 -7.55 16.10 3.50
N GLU A 9 -6.87 15.05 3.96
CA GLU A 9 -5.71 15.16 4.83
C GLU A 9 -4.60 15.98 4.19
N LEU A 10 -4.26 15.68 2.93
CA LEU A 10 -3.26 16.42 2.16
C LEU A 10 -3.60 17.91 2.12
N PHE A 11 -4.86 18.25 1.84
CA PHE A 11 -5.33 19.63 1.86
C PHE A 11 -5.18 20.28 3.24
N THR A 12 -5.50 19.59 4.33
CA THR A 12 -5.32 20.13 5.69
C THR A 12 -3.86 20.40 6.03
N LEU A 13 -2.95 19.51 5.61
CA LEU A 13 -1.51 19.68 5.81
C LEU A 13 -0.98 20.89 5.04
N PHE A 14 -1.32 21.02 3.76
CA PHE A 14 -0.93 22.19 2.96
C PHE A 14 -1.50 23.48 3.55
N LYS A 15 -2.76 23.46 3.99
CA LYS A 15 -3.39 24.62 4.64
C LYS A 15 -2.64 25.01 5.91
N ALA A 16 -2.28 24.04 6.75
CA ALA A 16 -1.56 24.29 8.00
C ALA A 16 -0.18 24.91 7.72
N LYS A 17 0.56 24.37 6.75
CA LYS A 17 1.87 24.92 6.34
C LYS A 17 1.75 26.33 5.77
N LEU A 18 0.73 26.60 4.94
CA LEU A 18 0.47 27.96 4.45
C LEU A 18 0.12 28.90 5.60
N ALA A 19 -0.72 28.47 6.55
CA ALA A 19 -1.07 29.27 7.72
C ALA A 19 0.17 29.64 8.56
N ASP A 20 1.10 28.71 8.74
CA ASP A 20 2.35 28.96 9.48
C ASP A 20 3.29 29.94 8.75
N VAL A 21 3.35 29.89 7.42
CA VAL A 21 4.10 30.88 6.62
C VAL A 21 3.45 32.27 6.75
N PHE A 22 2.12 32.34 6.62
CA PHE A 22 1.39 33.61 6.69
C PHE A 22 1.25 34.17 8.11
N LYS A 23 1.49 33.40 9.18
CA LYS A 23 1.59 33.95 10.55
C LYS A 23 2.64 35.07 10.66
N HIS A 24 3.67 35.03 9.82
CA HIS A 24 4.75 36.02 9.81
C HIS A 24 4.44 37.24 8.93
N VAL A 25 3.37 37.18 8.14
CA VAL A 25 2.93 38.24 7.22
C VAL A 25 1.61 38.80 7.77
N ASP A 26 1.70 39.89 8.54
CA ASP A 26 0.60 40.74 9.01
C ASP A 26 -0.72 40.03 9.41
N GLY A 27 -1.01 39.98 10.72
CA GLY A 27 -2.11 39.20 11.31
C GLY A 27 -3.55 39.47 10.84
N SER A 28 -3.78 40.46 9.97
CA SER A 28 -5.10 40.80 9.40
C SER A 28 -5.39 40.14 8.04
N PHE A 29 -4.35 39.71 7.30
CA PHE A 29 -4.53 39.21 5.93
C PHE A 29 -5.09 37.79 5.89
N TYR A 30 -4.62 36.89 6.74
CA TYR A 30 -5.07 35.49 6.73
C TYR A 30 -6.59 35.29 6.93
N PRO A 31 -7.24 35.86 7.98
CA PRO A 31 -8.67 35.61 8.20
C PRO A 31 -9.57 36.23 7.12
N THR A 32 -9.12 37.32 6.50
CA THR A 32 -9.87 38.00 5.43
C THR A 32 -9.81 37.22 4.11
N TYR A 33 -8.64 36.63 3.82
CA TYR A 33 -8.38 35.93 2.56
C TYR A 33 -8.41 34.40 2.66
N GLU A 34 -8.69 33.84 3.84
CA GLU A 34 -8.80 32.40 4.07
C GLU A 34 -9.66 31.67 3.02
N PRO A 35 -10.87 32.14 2.63
CA PRO A 35 -11.70 31.45 1.64
C PRO A 35 -11.08 31.50 0.24
N GLU A 36 -10.43 32.59 -0.16
CA GLU A 36 -9.73 32.66 -1.46
C GLU A 36 -8.50 31.75 -1.47
N ILE A 37 -7.70 31.76 -0.41
CA ILE A 37 -6.50 30.90 -0.30
C ILE A 37 -6.90 29.43 -0.36
N LYS A 38 -7.96 29.03 0.35
CA LYS A 38 -8.50 27.66 0.27
C LYS A 38 -8.93 27.28 -1.13
N ALA A 39 -9.66 28.16 -1.83
CA ALA A 39 -10.13 27.87 -3.17
C ALA A 39 -9.00 27.82 -4.20
N ILE A 40 -8.01 28.70 -4.10
CA ILE A 40 -6.82 28.68 -4.95
C ILE A 40 -6.02 27.41 -4.69
N LEU A 41 -5.78 27.05 -3.43
CA LEU A 41 -5.10 25.83 -3.06
C LEU A 41 -5.83 24.60 -3.61
N LYS A 42 -7.16 24.55 -3.45
CA LYS A 42 -8.00 23.47 -3.96
C LYS A 42 -7.97 23.43 -5.49
N ALA A 43 -8.06 24.58 -6.17
CA ALA A 43 -7.98 24.68 -7.61
C ALA A 43 -6.60 24.29 -8.15
N LEU A 44 -5.52 24.59 -7.44
CA LEU A 44 -4.17 24.19 -7.83
C LEU A 44 -3.96 22.69 -7.63
N LEU A 45 -4.34 22.18 -6.45
CA LEU A 45 -4.16 20.79 -6.07
C LEU A 45 -5.01 19.86 -6.95
N TYR A 46 -6.29 20.15 -7.13
CA TYR A 46 -7.16 19.37 -8.00
C TYR A 46 -6.94 19.73 -9.47
N GLY A 47 -6.87 21.02 -9.83
CA GLY A 47 -6.80 21.43 -11.24
C GLY A 47 -5.55 20.91 -11.96
N PHE A 48 -4.36 21.10 -11.39
CA PHE A 48 -3.12 20.67 -12.05
C PHE A 48 -3.04 19.15 -12.18
N THR A 49 -3.33 18.42 -11.10
CA THR A 49 -3.21 16.95 -11.06
C THR A 49 -4.24 16.28 -11.95
N VAL A 50 -5.47 16.78 -11.92
CA VAL A 50 -6.57 16.22 -12.68
C VAL A 50 -6.45 16.57 -14.17
N TRP A 51 -5.87 17.72 -14.53
CA TRP A 51 -5.66 18.11 -15.93
C TRP A 51 -4.63 17.23 -16.65
N ASP A 52 -3.52 16.93 -15.96
CA ASP A 52 -2.42 16.17 -16.55
C ASP A 52 -2.64 14.64 -16.43
N CYS A 53 -3.18 14.18 -15.29
CA CYS A 53 -3.22 12.76 -14.95
C CYS A 53 -4.63 12.16 -14.95
N GLY A 54 -5.70 12.95 -15.12
CA GLY A 54 -7.08 12.45 -15.08
C GLY A 54 -7.47 11.80 -13.75
N SER A 55 -6.73 12.08 -12.67
CA SER A 55 -6.88 11.52 -11.33
C SER A 55 -6.52 12.58 -10.29
N THR A 56 -7.11 12.49 -9.09
CA THR A 56 -6.66 13.32 -7.96
C THR A 56 -5.36 12.77 -7.36
N VAL A 57 -4.69 13.54 -6.50
CA VAL A 57 -3.43 13.12 -5.87
C VAL A 57 -3.62 11.83 -5.07
N GLY A 58 -4.65 11.78 -4.22
CA GLY A 58 -4.98 10.63 -3.39
C GLY A 58 -5.38 9.41 -4.23
N GLN A 59 -6.10 9.63 -5.33
CA GLN A 59 -6.41 8.56 -6.28
C GLN A 59 -5.16 8.00 -6.93
N ARG A 60 -4.25 8.86 -7.37
CA ARG A 60 -2.98 8.44 -7.97
C ARG A 60 -2.11 7.67 -6.99
N LEU A 61 -2.06 8.06 -5.72
CA LEU A 61 -1.35 7.33 -4.66
C LEU A 61 -1.91 5.90 -4.48
N LEU A 62 -3.21 5.73 -4.70
CA LEU A 62 -3.89 4.43 -4.64
C LEU A 62 -3.98 3.71 -6.01
N GLY A 63 -3.39 4.27 -7.08
CA GLY A 63 -3.45 3.69 -8.43
C GLY A 63 -4.84 3.75 -9.10
N LEU A 64 -5.67 4.71 -8.71
CA LEU A 64 -7.02 4.94 -9.21
C LEU A 64 -7.06 6.07 -10.26
N GLU A 65 -7.89 5.91 -11.29
CA GLU A 65 -8.17 6.88 -12.35
C GLU A 65 -9.68 7.09 -12.54
N TYR A 66 -10.06 8.24 -13.10
CA TYR A 66 -11.46 8.55 -13.42
C TYR A 66 -11.87 8.04 -14.81
N PHE A 67 -12.97 7.29 -14.86
CA PHE A 67 -13.58 6.76 -16.07
C PHE A 67 -14.94 7.38 -16.33
N ALA A 68 -15.28 7.57 -17.61
CA ALA A 68 -16.60 8.01 -18.02
C ALA A 68 -17.57 6.82 -17.94
N GLY A 69 -18.60 6.93 -17.09
CA GLY A 69 -19.79 6.07 -17.19
C GLY A 69 -19.60 4.58 -16.87
N ARG A 70 -20.74 3.88 -16.83
CA ARG A 70 -20.82 2.45 -16.48
C ARG A 70 -20.55 1.60 -17.72
N GLY A 71 -19.33 1.08 -17.87
CA GLY A 71 -19.00 0.07 -18.90
C GLY A 71 -18.12 0.53 -20.06
N THR A 72 -17.67 1.78 -20.07
CA THR A 72 -16.70 2.30 -21.05
C THR A 72 -15.33 2.46 -20.40
N VAL A 73 -14.30 1.83 -20.98
CA VAL A 73 -12.87 2.02 -20.62
C VAL A 73 -12.36 3.41 -21.02
N GLN A 74 -13.25 4.27 -21.51
CA GLN A 74 -12.90 5.62 -21.93
C GLN A 74 -12.66 6.50 -20.69
N ARG A 75 -11.52 7.18 -20.71
CA ARG A 75 -11.17 8.19 -19.70
C ARG A 75 -12.29 9.23 -19.58
N ALA A 76 -12.55 9.68 -18.36
CA ALA A 76 -13.57 10.70 -18.11
C ALA A 76 -13.33 11.94 -18.97
N SER A 77 -14.40 12.49 -19.56
CA SER A 77 -14.28 13.65 -20.43
C SER A 77 -13.82 14.87 -19.61
N ARG A 78 -12.97 15.73 -20.21
CA ARG A 78 -12.45 16.94 -19.54
C ARG A 78 -13.57 17.82 -18.98
N ALA A 79 -14.73 17.87 -19.64
CA ALA A 79 -15.90 18.60 -19.18
C ALA A 79 -16.55 17.97 -17.93
N GLN A 80 -16.67 16.65 -17.86
CA GLN A 80 -17.20 15.96 -16.67
C GLN A 80 -16.29 16.12 -15.45
N ILE A 81 -14.98 16.08 -15.71
CA ILE A 81 -13.96 16.28 -14.70
C ILE A 81 -13.97 17.73 -14.19
N LEU A 82 -14.03 18.72 -15.09
CA LEU A 82 -14.19 20.12 -14.71
C LEU A 82 -15.51 20.37 -13.99
N ALA A 83 -16.59 19.72 -14.39
CA ALA A 83 -17.87 19.76 -13.67
C ALA A 83 -17.74 19.19 -12.26
N LEU A 84 -16.96 18.13 -12.06
CA LEU A 84 -16.72 17.53 -10.74
C LEU A 84 -15.93 18.48 -9.83
N VAL A 85 -14.82 19.01 -10.34
CA VAL A 85 -13.93 19.91 -9.59
C VAL A 85 -14.63 21.23 -9.30
N SER A 86 -15.34 21.81 -10.28
CA SER A 86 -16.14 23.02 -10.07
C SER A 86 -17.26 22.77 -9.08
N LEU A 87 -18.02 21.68 -9.18
CA LEU A 87 -19.10 21.43 -8.24
C LEU A 87 -18.59 21.18 -6.80
N GLY A 88 -17.42 20.55 -6.64
CA GLY A 88 -16.80 20.29 -5.34
C GLY A 88 -16.02 21.46 -4.72
N THR A 89 -15.63 22.45 -5.52
CA THR A 89 -14.77 23.58 -5.10
C THR A 89 -15.47 24.92 -5.22
N LEU A 90 -16.16 25.15 -6.33
CA LEU A 90 -16.90 26.38 -6.60
C LEU A 90 -18.13 26.48 -5.70
N LEU A 91 -18.84 25.38 -5.42
CA LEU A 91 -20.03 25.42 -4.57
C LEU A 91 -19.74 25.87 -3.12
N PRO A 92 -18.74 25.31 -2.41
CA PRO A 92 -18.37 25.81 -1.08
C PRO A 92 -17.75 27.21 -1.12
N TRP A 93 -16.96 27.54 -2.14
CA TRP A 93 -16.39 28.89 -2.28
C TRP A 93 -17.45 29.95 -2.57
N LEU A 94 -18.36 29.68 -3.51
CA LEU A 94 -19.48 30.55 -3.86
C LEU A 94 -20.40 30.72 -2.65
N ARG A 95 -20.62 29.66 -1.85
CA ARG A 95 -21.31 29.76 -0.56
C ARG A 95 -20.61 30.75 0.37
N GLU A 96 -19.33 30.57 0.66
CA GLU A 96 -18.58 31.44 1.59
C GLU A 96 -18.55 32.91 1.10
N ARG A 97 -18.37 33.13 -0.21
CA ARG A 97 -18.27 34.47 -0.79
C ARG A 97 -19.63 35.16 -1.00
N CYS A 98 -20.64 34.47 -1.53
CA CYS A 98 -21.98 35.03 -1.72
C CYS A 98 -22.69 35.27 -0.39
N LEU A 99 -22.47 34.42 0.63
CA LEU A 99 -23.00 34.66 1.97
C LEU A 99 -22.27 35.76 2.71
N GLY A 100 -20.95 35.86 2.60
CA GLY A 100 -20.19 36.91 3.28
C GLY A 100 -20.44 38.29 2.67
N VAL A 101 -20.29 38.41 1.35
CA VAL A 101 -20.26 39.70 0.65
C VAL A 101 -21.61 40.05 0.02
N GLY A 102 -22.27 39.08 -0.63
CA GLY A 102 -23.55 39.29 -1.33
C GLY A 102 -24.70 39.53 -0.35
N LEU A 103 -24.73 38.74 0.73
CA LEU A 103 -25.74 38.88 1.77
C LEU A 103 -25.65 40.24 2.47
N ARG A 104 -24.44 40.76 2.74
CA ARG A 104 -24.22 42.08 3.39
C ARG A 104 -24.82 43.26 2.61
N ARG A 105 -25.00 43.12 1.29
CA ARG A 105 -25.57 44.18 0.42
C ARG A 105 -27.09 44.11 0.28
N LEU A 106 -27.73 43.06 0.81
CA LEU A 106 -29.18 42.85 0.68
C LEU A 106 -29.96 43.40 1.88
N PRO A 107 -31.18 43.92 1.67
CA PRO A 107 -32.04 44.37 2.77
C PRO A 107 -32.43 43.20 3.68
N TYR A 108 -32.55 43.48 4.99
CA TYR A 108 -32.76 42.51 6.07
C TYR A 108 -33.86 41.46 5.77
N HIS A 109 -34.97 41.88 5.16
CA HIS A 109 -36.09 40.98 4.86
C HIS A 109 -35.76 39.93 3.78
N ARG A 110 -35.07 40.32 2.70
CA ARG A 110 -34.61 39.36 1.67
C ARG A 110 -33.46 38.49 2.17
N ARG A 111 -32.65 39.04 3.08
CA ARG A 111 -31.57 38.33 3.77
C ARG A 111 -32.10 37.08 4.50
N CYS A 112 -33.13 37.25 5.31
CA CYS A 112 -33.73 36.16 6.08
C CYS A 112 -34.38 35.10 5.17
N GLN A 113 -34.99 35.51 4.05
CA GLN A 113 -35.54 34.55 3.07
C GLN A 113 -34.46 33.71 2.41
N VAL A 114 -33.34 34.33 2.01
CA VAL A 114 -32.19 33.62 1.42
C VAL A 114 -31.54 32.67 2.43
N GLU A 115 -31.37 33.10 3.68
CA GLU A 115 -30.83 32.25 4.75
C GLU A 115 -31.71 31.03 5.03
N ARG A 116 -33.03 31.20 5.08
CA ARG A 116 -33.97 30.08 5.24
C ARG A 116 -33.93 29.13 4.04
N GLY A 117 -33.98 29.66 2.83
CA GLY A 117 -33.89 28.86 1.59
C GLY A 117 -32.59 28.08 1.52
N LEU A 118 -31.48 28.69 1.92
CA LEU A 118 -30.18 28.02 1.96
C LEU A 118 -30.12 26.96 3.07
N GLY A 119 -30.69 27.21 4.25
CA GLY A 119 -30.81 26.21 5.30
C GLY A 119 -31.55 24.97 4.82
N HIS A 120 -32.67 25.15 4.11
CA HIS A 120 -33.39 24.05 3.49
C HIS A 120 -32.56 23.32 2.43
N LEU A 121 -31.89 24.05 1.54
CA LEU A 121 -31.00 23.45 0.54
C LEU A 121 -29.86 22.66 1.20
N GLU A 122 -29.29 23.18 2.28
CA GLU A 122 -28.22 22.50 3.03
C GLU A 122 -28.74 21.20 3.66
N THR A 123 -29.92 21.23 4.27
CA THR A 123 -30.55 20.00 4.77
C THR A 123 -30.84 19.01 3.64
N ALA A 124 -31.32 19.48 2.48
CA ALA A 124 -31.59 18.63 1.33
C ALA A 124 -30.30 17.99 0.78
N VAL A 125 -29.20 18.75 0.69
CA VAL A 125 -27.90 18.23 0.24
C VAL A 125 -27.35 17.21 1.24
N ARG A 126 -27.50 17.43 2.55
CA ARG A 126 -27.08 16.45 3.58
C ARG A 126 -27.90 15.17 3.54
N VAL A 127 -29.21 15.27 3.34
CA VAL A 127 -30.08 14.09 3.18
C VAL A 127 -29.72 13.35 1.90
N ALA A 128 -29.48 14.07 0.80
CA ALA A 128 -29.07 13.49 -0.46
C ALA A 128 -27.67 12.83 -0.37
N SER A 129 -26.73 13.40 0.41
CA SER A 129 -25.40 12.83 0.59
C SER A 129 -25.45 11.56 1.44
N ALA A 130 -26.26 11.55 2.50
CA ALA A 130 -26.53 10.36 3.30
C ALA A 130 -27.18 9.26 2.46
N ALA A 131 -28.19 9.60 1.65
CA ALA A 131 -28.81 8.65 0.72
C ALA A 131 -27.80 8.13 -0.31
N ASN A 132 -26.91 9.00 -0.82
CA ASN A 132 -25.84 8.59 -1.73
C ASN A 132 -24.86 7.63 -1.05
N PHE A 133 -24.50 7.89 0.21
CA PHE A 133 -23.63 7.02 0.98
C PHE A 133 -24.25 5.63 1.22
N VAL A 134 -25.53 5.54 1.57
CA VAL A 134 -26.24 4.25 1.68
C VAL A 134 -26.24 3.51 0.35
N LEU A 135 -26.52 4.22 -0.75
CA LEU A 135 -26.49 3.62 -2.09
C LEU A 135 -25.07 3.21 -2.52
N PHE A 136 -24.05 3.94 -2.07
CA PHE A 136 -22.65 3.58 -2.25
C PHE A 136 -22.30 2.30 -1.48
N LEU A 137 -22.76 2.15 -0.24
CA LEU A 137 -22.55 0.91 0.52
C LEU A 137 -23.24 -0.30 -0.12
N LEU A 138 -24.42 -0.10 -0.70
CA LEU A 138 -25.18 -1.19 -1.34
C LEU A 138 -24.64 -1.57 -2.73
N ARG A 139 -24.17 -0.60 -3.52
CA ARG A 139 -23.80 -0.81 -4.94
C ARG A 139 -22.31 -0.68 -5.23
N GLY A 140 -21.55 0.03 -4.39
CA GLY A 140 -20.11 0.24 -4.51
C GLY A 140 -19.65 1.17 -5.64
N THR A 141 -20.54 1.91 -6.33
CA THR A 141 -20.18 2.58 -7.58
C THR A 141 -19.75 4.05 -7.46
N TYR A 142 -20.48 4.89 -6.72
CA TYR A 142 -20.24 6.35 -6.67
C TYR A 142 -19.96 6.82 -5.25
N CYS A 143 -18.72 7.21 -4.96
CA CYS A 143 -18.29 7.64 -3.63
C CYS A 143 -18.94 8.97 -3.19
N SER A 144 -19.12 9.91 -4.12
CA SER A 144 -19.67 11.24 -3.82
C SER A 144 -20.90 11.57 -4.66
N LEU A 145 -21.75 12.46 -4.13
CA LEU A 145 -22.92 13.00 -4.84
C LEU A 145 -22.50 13.72 -6.12
N SER A 146 -21.38 14.47 -6.05
CA SER A 146 -20.82 15.17 -7.20
C SER A 146 -20.36 14.19 -8.28
N ALA A 147 -19.71 13.08 -7.91
CA ALA A 147 -19.34 12.01 -8.86
C ALA A 147 -20.56 11.36 -9.50
N ARG A 148 -21.66 11.22 -8.74
CA ARG A 148 -22.91 10.67 -9.27
C ARG A 148 -23.62 11.62 -10.24
N LEU A 149 -23.60 12.93 -9.97
CA LEU A 149 -24.15 13.95 -10.86
C LEU A 149 -23.36 14.06 -12.18
N THR A 150 -22.03 13.93 -12.11
CA THR A 150 -21.18 14.00 -13.30
C THR A 150 -21.05 12.66 -14.03
N GLY A 151 -21.50 11.56 -13.41
CA GLY A 151 -21.43 10.21 -13.97
C GLY A 151 -20.00 9.64 -14.02
N VAL A 152 -19.10 10.18 -13.21
CA VAL A 152 -17.70 9.79 -13.15
C VAL A 152 -17.54 8.62 -12.17
N ILE A 153 -16.80 7.59 -12.60
CA ILE A 153 -16.51 6.41 -11.77
C ILE A 153 -15.01 6.37 -11.50
N SER A 154 -14.63 6.08 -10.26
CA SER A 154 -13.24 5.80 -9.91
C SER A 154 -12.96 4.31 -10.14
N GLY A 155 -12.02 3.99 -11.03
CA GLY A 155 -11.57 2.63 -11.31
C GLY A 155 -10.06 2.53 -11.17
N HIS A 156 -9.52 1.32 -11.21
CA HIS A 156 -8.07 1.12 -11.21
C HIS A 156 -7.53 1.42 -12.62
N ALA A 157 -6.55 2.33 -12.70
CA ALA A 157 -5.90 2.76 -13.94
C ALA A 157 -5.13 1.63 -14.63
N GLN A 158 -4.50 0.81 -13.80
CA GLN A 158 -3.74 -0.34 -14.24
C GLN A 158 -4.43 -1.61 -13.76
N ARG A 159 -4.36 -2.69 -14.55
CA ARG A 159 -4.48 -4.03 -13.97
C ARG A 159 -3.53 -4.06 -12.77
N PRO A 160 -3.91 -4.58 -11.59
CA PRO A 160 -3.02 -4.65 -10.45
C PRO A 160 -1.71 -5.26 -10.95
N MET A 161 -0.69 -4.43 -11.14
CA MET A 161 0.63 -4.91 -11.43
C MET A 161 0.96 -5.63 -10.17
N ILE A 162 1.07 -6.95 -10.30
CA ILE A 162 1.40 -7.89 -9.26
C ILE A 162 2.66 -7.38 -8.56
N ARG A 163 2.45 -6.55 -7.54
CA ARG A 163 3.38 -6.31 -6.45
C ARG A 163 3.21 -7.53 -5.55
N GLU A 164 3.37 -8.74 -6.08
CA GLU A 164 3.54 -9.96 -5.28
C GLU A 164 5.04 -10.18 -5.08
N VAL A 165 5.83 -9.94 -6.14
CA VAL A 165 7.28 -10.19 -6.12
C VAL A 165 7.98 -9.40 -5.01
N GLN A 166 7.62 -8.13 -4.81
CA GLN A 166 8.29 -7.29 -3.80
C GLN A 166 7.84 -7.59 -2.35
N PHE A 167 6.61 -8.09 -2.15
CA PHE A 167 6.15 -8.50 -0.82
C PHE A 167 6.68 -9.88 -0.43
N ASP A 168 6.84 -10.79 -1.39
CA ASP A 168 7.46 -12.09 -1.12
C ASP A 168 8.90 -11.93 -0.64
N PHE A 169 9.67 -11.02 -1.26
CA PHE A 169 11.02 -10.72 -0.79
C PHE A 169 11.02 -10.01 0.56
N MET A 170 10.20 -8.97 0.73
CA MET A 170 10.16 -8.21 1.99
C MET A 170 9.66 -9.05 3.18
N ASN A 171 8.65 -9.89 2.98
CA ASN A 171 8.18 -10.81 4.02
C ASN A 171 9.20 -11.89 4.34
N ARG A 172 9.92 -12.42 3.35
CA ARG A 172 11.01 -13.37 3.60
C ARG A 172 12.13 -12.71 4.40
N GLU A 173 12.51 -11.49 4.05
CA GLU A 173 13.57 -10.75 4.74
C GLU A 173 13.17 -10.43 6.19
N LEU A 174 11.94 -9.96 6.42
CA LEU A 174 11.41 -9.74 7.77
C LEU A 174 11.35 -11.03 8.60
N LEU A 175 10.94 -12.14 7.98
CA LEU A 175 10.82 -13.43 8.64
C LEU A 175 12.18 -14.03 8.97
N TRP A 176 13.16 -13.91 8.07
CA TRP A 176 14.53 -14.35 8.30
C TRP A 176 15.23 -13.50 9.38
N HIS A 177 15.04 -12.17 9.35
CA HIS A 177 15.58 -11.29 10.39
C HIS A 177 14.96 -11.56 11.75
N GLY A 178 13.63 -11.64 11.83
CA GLY A 178 12.94 -11.97 13.08
C GLY A 178 13.35 -13.34 13.63
N LEU A 179 13.44 -14.35 12.76
CA LEU A 179 13.88 -15.69 13.16
C LEU A 179 15.34 -15.70 13.67
N ALA A 180 16.22 -14.92 13.06
CA ALA A 180 17.62 -14.80 13.52
C ALA A 180 17.71 -14.11 14.89
N GLU A 181 16.92 -13.07 15.13
CA GLU A 181 16.83 -12.41 16.44
C GLU A 181 16.30 -13.37 17.52
N PHE A 182 15.23 -14.11 17.23
CA PHE A 182 14.70 -15.14 18.14
C PHE A 182 15.71 -16.26 18.39
N ALA A 183 16.41 -16.74 17.35
CA ALA A 183 17.46 -17.73 17.49
C ALA A 183 18.61 -17.21 18.35
N GLY A 184 19.00 -15.94 18.18
CA GLY A 184 19.98 -15.26 19.02
C GLY A 184 19.59 -15.20 20.49
N PHE A 185 18.31 -15.03 20.81
CA PHE A 185 17.79 -15.12 22.18
C PHE A 185 17.70 -16.56 22.71
N LEU A 186 17.42 -17.54 21.86
CA LEU A 186 17.35 -18.95 22.24
C LEU A 186 18.73 -19.56 22.48
N LEU A 187 19.75 -19.11 21.75
CA LEU A 187 21.12 -19.62 21.81
C LEU A 187 21.74 -19.61 23.22
N PRO A 188 21.62 -18.54 24.02
CA PRO A 188 22.09 -18.53 25.41
C PRO A 188 21.17 -19.28 26.40
N LEU A 189 19.92 -19.59 26.03
CA LEU A 189 18.99 -20.37 26.86
C LEU A 189 19.18 -21.89 26.70
N VAL A 190 19.73 -22.33 25.56
CA VAL A 190 20.06 -23.73 25.32
C VAL A 190 21.35 -24.07 26.05
N ASN A 191 21.24 -24.90 27.09
CA ASN A 191 22.37 -25.41 27.84
C ASN A 191 23.34 -26.18 26.90
N VAL A 192 24.45 -25.54 26.52
CA VAL A 192 25.42 -26.05 25.54
C VAL A 192 26.19 -27.28 26.01
N TYR A 193 26.15 -27.61 27.30
CA TYR A 193 26.94 -28.69 27.89
C TYR A 193 26.50 -30.11 27.45
N PRO A 194 25.22 -30.52 27.60
CA PRO A 194 24.78 -31.85 27.12
C PRO A 194 24.76 -31.95 25.58
N ALA A 195 24.42 -30.87 24.88
CA ALA A 195 24.38 -30.85 23.42
C ALA A 195 25.77 -30.99 22.77
N LYS A 196 26.78 -30.32 23.35
CA LYS A 196 28.18 -30.45 22.91
C LYS A 196 28.69 -31.87 23.11
N ASN A 197 28.44 -32.50 24.26
CA ASN A 197 28.85 -33.88 24.48
C ASN A 197 28.16 -34.85 23.52
N PHE A 198 26.86 -34.68 23.23
CA PHE A 198 26.16 -35.52 22.27
C PHE A 198 26.66 -35.33 20.82
N ALA A 199 26.91 -34.09 20.40
CA ALA A 199 27.44 -33.79 19.07
C ALA A 199 28.88 -34.30 18.90
N VAL A 200 29.74 -34.07 19.90
CA VAL A 200 31.13 -34.58 19.92
C VAL A 200 31.13 -36.11 19.94
N GLN A 201 30.28 -36.75 20.75
CA GLN A 201 30.19 -38.21 20.78
C GLN A 201 29.72 -38.78 19.44
N LYS A 202 28.74 -38.15 18.77
CA LYS A 202 28.23 -38.62 17.47
C LYS A 202 29.20 -38.35 16.31
N LEU A 203 29.96 -37.25 16.37
CA LEU A 203 31.03 -36.95 15.41
C LEU A 203 32.25 -37.86 15.60
N LEU A 204 32.65 -38.16 16.85
CA LEU A 204 33.73 -39.09 17.16
C LEU A 204 33.36 -40.55 16.82
N HIS A 205 32.12 -40.97 17.10
CA HIS A 205 31.64 -42.33 16.77
C HIS A 205 31.56 -42.57 15.24
N ARG A 206 31.55 -41.50 14.42
CA ARG A 206 31.66 -41.60 12.96
C ARG A 206 33.11 -41.81 12.50
N ASN A 207 34.10 -41.37 13.27
CA ASN A 207 35.52 -41.63 12.97
C ASN A 207 35.96 -43.05 13.38
N ASP A 208 35.47 -43.59 14.50
CA ASP A 208 35.80 -44.96 14.96
C ASP A 208 35.32 -46.06 13.99
N VAL A 209 34.19 -45.84 13.31
CA VAL A 209 33.68 -46.78 12.30
C VAL A 209 34.59 -46.78 11.06
N SER A 210 35.21 -45.65 10.69
CA SER A 210 36.11 -45.60 9.54
C SER A 210 37.46 -46.32 9.79
N GLU A 211 38.03 -46.24 10.98
CA GLU A 211 39.30 -46.93 11.31
C GLU A 211 39.14 -48.45 11.46
N THR A 212 38.00 -48.91 11.97
CA THR A 212 37.71 -50.35 12.12
C THR A 212 37.50 -51.06 10.77
N HIS A 213 37.07 -50.36 9.72
CA HIS A 213 36.96 -50.92 8.37
C HIS A 213 38.33 -51.05 7.65
N LEU A 214 39.28 -50.12 7.87
CA LEU A 214 40.63 -50.20 7.27
C LEU A 214 41.49 -51.32 7.88
N THR A 215 41.40 -51.52 9.20
CA THR A 215 42.19 -52.56 9.91
C THR A 215 41.68 -53.98 9.66
N ARG A 216 40.38 -54.17 9.42
CA ARG A 216 39.78 -55.47 9.07
C ARG A 216 40.12 -55.90 7.64
N GLY A 217 40.18 -54.95 6.70
CA GLY A 217 40.61 -55.20 5.32
C GLY A 217 42.07 -55.66 5.23
N HIS A 218 42.97 -55.03 5.99
CA HIS A 218 44.39 -55.40 5.99
C HIS A 218 44.66 -56.82 6.53
N ARG A 219 43.94 -57.25 7.58
CA ARG A 219 44.05 -58.62 8.12
C ARG A 219 43.51 -59.68 7.14
N ALA A 220 42.41 -59.38 6.44
CA ALA A 220 41.84 -60.29 5.44
C ALA A 220 42.75 -60.47 4.22
N ILE A 221 43.45 -59.41 3.79
CA ILE A 221 44.42 -59.49 2.68
C ILE A 221 45.65 -60.30 3.11
N SER A 222 46.14 -60.14 4.34
CA SER A 222 47.28 -60.93 4.85
C SER A 222 46.98 -62.43 4.95
N SER A 223 45.74 -62.82 5.30
CA SER A 223 45.36 -64.24 5.37
C SER A 223 45.19 -64.89 4.00
N ILE A 224 44.72 -64.13 3.01
CA ILE A 224 44.55 -64.63 1.64
C ILE A 224 45.91 -64.83 0.97
N VAL A 225 46.86 -63.90 1.16
CA VAL A 225 48.23 -64.02 0.61
C VAL A 225 49.00 -65.19 1.25
N ALA A 226 48.80 -65.47 2.54
CA ALA A 226 49.42 -66.63 3.19
C ALA A 226 48.91 -67.98 2.64
N SER A 227 47.61 -68.08 2.29
CA SER A 227 47.03 -69.31 1.71
C SER A 227 47.40 -69.56 0.25
N ALA A 228 47.81 -68.52 -0.49
CA ALA A 228 48.12 -68.62 -1.92
C ALA A 228 49.55 -69.09 -2.23
N LEU A 229 50.43 -69.17 -1.22
CA LEU A 229 51.84 -69.53 -1.38
C LEU A 229 52.15 -71.02 -1.17
N GLU A 230 51.17 -71.86 -0.85
CA GLU A 230 51.38 -73.28 -0.47
C GLU A 230 51.05 -74.34 -1.54
N HIS A 231 50.68 -73.97 -2.77
CA HIS A 231 50.41 -74.97 -3.83
C HIS A 231 51.42 -74.95 -5.00
N PRO A 232 52.30 -75.97 -5.14
CA PRO A 232 53.18 -76.12 -6.29
C PRO A 232 52.45 -76.72 -7.52
N THR A 233 52.71 -76.14 -8.68
CA THR A 233 52.28 -76.57 -10.02
C THR A 233 52.89 -77.91 -10.44
N GLN A 234 52.10 -78.86 -10.96
CA GLN A 234 52.60 -80.02 -11.72
C GLN A 234 52.18 -79.97 -13.20
N PRO A 235 53.05 -80.43 -14.14
CA PRO A 235 52.90 -80.15 -15.57
C PRO A 235 52.10 -81.20 -16.36
N ARG A 236 51.54 -80.69 -17.45
CA ARG A 236 50.74 -81.27 -18.54
C ARG A 236 51.47 -82.40 -19.29
N ARG A 237 50.76 -83.49 -19.63
CA ARG A 237 51.19 -84.47 -20.65
C ARG A 237 50.01 -84.87 -21.55
N ASP A 238 50.16 -84.52 -22.82
CA ASP A 238 49.26 -84.83 -23.93
C ASP A 238 49.37 -86.31 -24.36
N ARG A 239 48.32 -86.85 -24.99
CA ARG A 239 48.33 -88.14 -25.69
C ARG A 239 47.89 -87.95 -27.15
N LEU A 240 48.63 -88.67 -28.01
CA LEU A 240 48.50 -88.96 -29.45
C LEU A 240 49.03 -87.89 -30.40
#